data_AF-A0A6F9EBH4-F1
#
_entry.id   AF-A0A6F9EBH4-F1
#
_cell.length_a   1.000
_cell.length_b   1.000
_cell.length_c   1.000
_cell.angle_alpha   90.00
_cell.angle_beta   90.00
_cell.angle_gamma   90.00
#
_symmetry.space_group_name_H-M   'P 1'
#
loop_
_entity.id
_entity.type
_entity.pdbx_description
1 polymer ?
#
loop_
_entity_poly.entity_id
_entity_poly.type
_entity_poly.pdbx_seq_one_letter_code
_entity_poly.pdbx_strand_id
1 'polypeptide(L)'
;MALAVDRRIFTPISRESYKWAKEYRYRTAVERVNSRLDVSFGFERHTIRGLAKMRARCGLALCVMLAMALGRVREKQQERMRSLVRSVS
;
A
#
# COMPACT_ATOMS: atom_id res chain seq x y z
N MET A 1 -17.10 -0.16 12.95
CA MET A 1 -18.11 0.65 12.26
C MET A 1 -17.81 0.57 10.77
N ALA A 2 -18.55 -0.27 10.04
CA ALA A 2 -18.42 -0.32 8.58
C ALA A 2 -18.83 1.05 8.03
N LEU A 3 -18.00 1.66 7.17
CA LEU A 3 -18.46 2.75 6.32
C LEU A 3 -19.74 2.25 5.65
N ALA A 4 -20.85 2.98 5.80
CA ALA A 4 -22.09 2.62 5.10
C ALA A 4 -21.78 2.67 3.59
N VAL A 5 -21.51 1.50 3.00
CA VAL A 5 -21.04 1.39 1.64
C VAL A 5 -22.22 1.74 0.74
N ASP A 6 -22.19 2.93 0.14
CA ASP A 6 -23.18 3.30 -0.87
C ASP A 6 -23.10 2.30 -2.02
N ARG A 7 -24.15 1.49 -2.17
CA ARG A 7 -24.24 0.43 -3.19
C ARG A 7 -24.30 1.01 -4.61
N ARG A 8 -24.62 2.30 -4.77
CA ARG A 8 -24.55 3.00 -6.06
C ARG A 8 -23.11 3.24 -6.49
N ILE A 9 -22.23 3.51 -5.53
CA ILE A 9 -20.79 3.72 -5.77
C ILE A 9 -20.05 2.38 -5.81
N PHE A 10 -20.39 1.46 -4.91
CA PHE A 10 -19.78 0.14 -4.80
C PHE A 10 -20.82 -0.94 -5.10
N THR A 11 -21.15 -1.08 -6.38
CA THR A 11 -22.09 -2.11 -6.82
C THR A 11 -21.54 -3.49 -6.45
N PRO A 12 -22.30 -4.32 -5.73
CA PRO A 12 -21.84 -5.65 -5.34
C PRO A 12 -21.58 -6.48 -6.60
N ILE A 13 -20.37 -7.03 -6.68
CA ILE A 13 -19.94 -7.91 -7.76
C ILE A 13 -20.09 -9.35 -7.26
N SER A 14 -20.77 -10.20 -8.03
CA SER A 14 -20.83 -11.64 -7.71
C SER A 14 -19.43 -12.24 -7.68
N ARG A 15 -19.14 -13.04 -6.65
CA ARG A 15 -17.83 -13.68 -6.45
C ARG A 15 -17.44 -14.63 -7.58
N GLU A 16 -18.44 -15.24 -8.21
CA GLU A 16 -18.27 -16.17 -9.33
C GLU A 16 -18.03 -15.45 -10.66
N SER A 17 -18.25 -14.14 -10.71
CA SER A 17 -18.08 -13.39 -11.95
C SER A 17 -16.61 -13.24 -12.36
N TYR A 18 -16.37 -13.24 -13.66
CA TYR A 18 -15.05 -12.91 -14.22
C TYR A 18 -14.55 -11.53 -13.79
N LYS A 19 -15.46 -10.58 -13.54
CA LYS A 19 -15.13 -9.24 -13.02
C LYS A 19 -14.51 -9.35 -11.63
N TRP A 20 -15.12 -10.12 -10.73
CA TRP A 20 -14.56 -10.33 -9.39
C TRP A 20 -13.19 -10.98 -9.45
N ALA A 21 -13.03 -12.03 -10.25
CA ALA A 21 -11.74 -12.69 -10.42
C ALA A 21 -10.67 -11.73 -10.94
N LYS A 22 -11.02 -10.87 -11.92
CA LYS A 22 -10.11 -9.85 -12.47
C LYS A 22 -9.67 -8.85 -11.40
N GLU A 23 -10.59 -8.29 -10.64
CA GLU A 23 -10.26 -7.31 -9.60
C GLU A 23 -9.49 -7.96 -8.45
N TYR A 24 -9.86 -9.17 -8.03
CA TYR A 24 -9.20 -9.89 -6.96
C TYR A 24 -7.75 -10.27 -7.28
N ARG A 25 -7.39 -10.41 -8.57
CA ARG A 25 -5.97 -10.61 -8.98
C ARG A 25 -5.07 -9.45 -8.56
N TYR A 26 -5.59 -8.23 -8.40
CA TYR A 26 -4.79 -7.10 -7.92
C TYR A 26 -4.47 -7.17 -6.42
N ARG A 27 -5.07 -8.11 -5.67
CA ARG A 27 -4.76 -8.35 -4.25
C ARG A 27 -3.26 -8.54 -4.00
N THR A 28 -2.58 -9.28 -4.87
CA THR A 28 -1.14 -9.51 -4.73
C THR A 28 -0.34 -8.20 -4.77
N ALA A 29 -0.80 -7.18 -5.51
CA ALA A 29 -0.14 -5.88 -5.51
C ALA A 29 -0.29 -5.18 -4.14
N VAL A 30 -1.46 -5.26 -3.52
CA VAL A 30 -1.71 -4.73 -2.17
C VAL A 30 -0.88 -5.49 -1.13
N GLU A 31 -0.82 -6.81 -1.22
CA GLU A 31 -0.01 -7.65 -0.31
C GLU A 31 1.48 -7.31 -0.38
N ARG A 32 2.01 -7.01 -1.58
CA ARG A 32 3.39 -6.55 -1.75
C ARG A 32 3.64 -5.19 -1.10
N VAL A 33 2.68 -4.28 -1.15
CA VAL A 33 2.78 -2.98 -0.46
C VAL A 33 2.78 -3.20 1.05
N ASN A 34 1.89 -4.04 1.56
CA ASN A 34 1.83 -4.36 2.99
C ASN A 34 3.12 -5.03 3.49
N SER A 35 3.65 -6.01 2.74
CA SER A 35 4.93 -6.65 3.07
C SER A 35 6.09 -5.64 3.12
N ARG A 36 6.14 -4.67 2.20
CA ARG A 36 7.16 -3.61 2.23
C ARG A 36 6.97 -2.65 3.40
N LEU A 37 5.72 -2.29 3.68
CA LEU A 37 5.40 -1.45 4.84
C LEU A 37 5.85 -2.12 6.14
N ASP A 38 5.62 -3.43 6.26
CA ASP A 38 5.92 -4.20 7.47
C ASP A 38 7.43 -4.44 7.64
N VAL A 39 8.09 -4.97 6.61
CA VAL A 39 9.51 -5.37 6.64
C VAL A 39 10.43 -4.15 6.55
N SER A 40 10.20 -3.25 5.58
CA SER A 40 11.16 -2.16 5.32
C SER A 40 11.14 -1.04 6.36
N PHE A 41 10.01 -0.85 7.05
CA PHE A 41 9.91 0.10 8.17
C PHE A 41 9.99 -0.58 9.54
N GLY A 42 10.18 -1.90 9.58
CA GLY A 42 10.39 -2.68 10.79
C GLY A 42 9.16 -2.74 11.71
N PHE A 43 7.95 -2.61 11.17
CA PHE A 43 6.71 -2.72 11.95
C PHE A 43 6.41 -4.16 12.39
N GLU A 44 7.00 -5.15 11.73
CA GLU A 44 7.01 -6.56 12.14
C GLU A 44 7.55 -6.73 13.58
N ARG A 45 8.45 -5.82 13.98
CA ARG A 45 8.92 -5.69 15.34
C ARG A 45 7.93 -4.84 16.10
N HIS A 46 7.06 -5.53 16.85
CA HIS A 46 5.97 -4.98 17.66
C HIS A 46 6.45 -4.12 18.86
N THR A 47 7.29 -3.13 18.58
CA THR A 47 7.90 -2.20 19.52
C THR A 47 6.98 -1.01 19.83
N ILE A 48 6.01 -0.74 18.97
CA ILE A 48 5.09 0.39 19.08
C ILE A 48 3.87 -0.02 19.91
N ARG A 49 3.72 0.59 21.09
CA ARG A 49 2.52 0.42 21.92
C ARG A 49 1.50 1.53 21.64
N GLY A 50 0.28 1.13 21.29
CA GLY A 50 -0.88 2.01 21.10
C GLY A 50 -1.25 2.24 19.64
N LEU A 51 -2.54 2.06 19.34
CA LEU A 51 -3.08 2.10 17.99
C LEU A 51 -2.90 3.47 17.31
N ALA A 52 -3.04 4.57 18.05
CA ALA A 52 -2.83 5.91 17.51
C ALA A 52 -1.40 6.13 17.01
N LYS A 53 -0.40 5.67 17.77
CA LYS A 53 1.02 5.77 17.40
C LYS A 53 1.34 4.90 16.19
N MET A 54 0.74 3.72 16.10
CA MET A 54 0.89 2.83 14.95
C MET A 54 0.28 3.45 13.69
N ARG A 55 -0.96 3.96 13.78
CA ARG A 55 -1.65 4.64 12.67
C ARG A 55 -0.85 5.81 12.11
N ALA A 56 -0.30 6.66 12.99
CA ALA A 56 0.52 7.80 12.57
C ALA A 56 1.78 7.36 11.81
N ARG A 57 2.48 6.34 12.32
CA ARG A 57 3.70 5.82 11.68
C ARG A 57 3.42 5.11 10.36
N CYS A 58 2.38 4.28 10.28
CA CYS A 58 1.98 3.67 9.02
C CYS A 58 1.57 4.71 7.97
N GLY A 59 0.82 5.74 8.37
CA GLY A 59 0.45 6.84 7.48
C GLY A 59 1.67 7.57 6.93
N LEU A 60 2.63 7.91 7.80
CA LEU A 60 3.87 8.56 7.39
C LEU A 60 4.70 7.68 6.44
N ALA A 61 4.84 6.39 6.75
CA ALA A 61 5.58 5.44 5.91
C ALA A 61 4.96 5.31 4.51
N LEU A 62 3.63 5.27 4.41
CA LEU A 62 2.92 5.27 3.11
C LEU A 62 3.17 6.58 2.33
N CYS A 63 3.13 7.74 2.98
CA CYS A 63 3.46 9.02 2.34
C CYS A 63 4.89 9.04 1.81
N VAL A 64 5.85 8.54 2.58
CA VAL A 64 7.27 8.45 2.18
C VAL A 64 7.44 7.51 0.98
N MET A 65 6.78 6.35 0.99
CA MET A 65 6.80 5.42 -0.15
C MET A 65 6.25 6.06 -1.44
N LEU A 66 5.18 6.85 -1.34
CA LEU A 66 4.61 7.58 -2.48
C LEU A 66 5.54 8.70 -2.97
N ALA A 67 6.11 9.49 -2.05
CA ALA A 67 7.05 10.56 -2.39
C ALA A 67 8.29 10.02 -3.13
N MET A 68 8.86 8.91 -2.65
CA MET A 68 9.99 8.25 -3.32
C MET A 68 9.59 7.69 -4.69
N ALA A 69 8.44 7.03 -4.79
CA ALA A 69 7.96 6.53 -6.08
C ALA A 69 7.81 7.67 -7.10
N LEU A 70 7.24 8.80 -6.69
CA LEU A 70 7.09 9.99 -7.53
C LEU A 70 8.44 10.58 -7.96
N GLY A 71 9.40 10.69 -7.03
CA GLY A 71 10.76 11.17 -7.32
C GLY A 71 11.46 10.32 -8.38
N ARG A 72 11.42 8.99 -8.23
CA ARG A 72 12.03 8.05 -9.19
C ARG A 72 11.39 8.12 -10.57
N VAL A 73 10.06 8.30 -10.64
CA VAL A 73 9.37 8.47 -11.92
C VAL A 73 9.80 9.75 -12.61
N ARG A 74 9.94 10.86 -11.86
CA ARG A 74 10.44 12.14 -12.39
C ARG A 74 11.88 12.05 -12.88
N GLU A 75 12.72 11.28 -12.21
CA GLU A 75 14.11 11.00 -12.62
C GLU A 75 14.24 9.95 -13.74
N LYS A 76 13.12 9.52 -14.35
CA LYS A 76 13.06 8.45 -15.37
C LYS A 76 13.61 7.09 -14.89
N GLN A 77 13.72 6.87 -13.58
CA GLN A 77 14.17 5.62 -12.96
C GLN A 77 12.98 4.73 -12.58
N GLN A 78 12.08 4.45 -13.52
CA GLN A 78 10.83 3.74 -13.25
C GLN A 78 11.04 2.33 -12.66
N GLU A 79 12.09 1.62 -13.08
CA GLU A 79 12.46 0.32 -12.52
C GLU A 79 12.76 0.38 -11.02
N ARG A 80 13.20 1.55 -10.54
CA ARG A 80 13.62 1.79 -9.15
C ARG A 80 12.55 2.46 -8.30
N MET A 81 11.35 2.67 -8.85
CA MET A 81 10.20 3.28 -8.15
C MET A 81 9.85 2.61 -6.82
N ARG A 82 10.31 1.35 -6.63
CA ARG A 82 10.06 0.54 -5.43
C ARG A 82 11.26 0.45 -4.47
N SER A 83 12.39 1.09 -4.76
CA SER A 83 13.58 1.02 -3.91
C SER A 83 13.59 2.14 -2.87
N LEU A 84 13.78 1.79 -1.59
CA LEU A 84 13.83 2.74 -0.47
C LEU A 84 15.26 3.15 -0.07
N VAL A 85 16.29 2.38 -0.47
CA VAL A 85 17.65 2.45 0.11
C VAL A 85 18.73 2.93 -0.88
N ARG A 86 18.54 2.78 -2.19
CA ARG A 86 19.60 3.22 -3.13
C ARG A 86 19.64 4.73 -3.25
N SER A 87 20.81 5.35 -3.12
CA SER A 87 21.00 6.75 -3.49
C SER A 87 20.75 6.94 -4.99
N VAL A 88 20.22 8.10 -5.35
CA VAL A 88 20.31 8.59 -6.74
C VAL A 88 21.79 8.90 -6.94
N SER A 89 22.45 8.12 -7.77
CA SER A 89 23.82 8.34 -8.25
C SER A 89 23.76 8.39 -9.76
#